data_AF-A0A355DHP5-F1
#
_entry.id   AF-A0A355DHP5-F1
#
_cell.length_a   1.000
_cell.length_b   1.000
_cell.length_c   1.000
_cell.angle_alpha   90.00
_cell.angle_beta   90.00
_cell.angle_gamma   90.00
#
_symmetry.space_group_name_H-M   'P 1'
#
loop_
_entity.id
_entity.type
_entity.pdbx_description
1 polymer ?
#
loop_
_entity_poly.entity_id
_entity_poly.type
_entity_poly.pdbx_seq_one_letter_code
_entity_poly.pdbx_strand_id
1 'polypeptide(L)'
;TVAIISSGVLSCILFSQADTWWNKQREYYHSEVAKIVNQTEHPLVIATWYDMRTLSHSLDSHVVLQDIRLRKEINSVGKGFSDVFVYEVKQSLKYFLEHHSNYKIKEAYTWKRQTTPVNTTETTLWQLNKTN
;
A
#
# COMPACT_ATOMS: atom_id res chain seq x y z
N THR A 1 -38.38 20.89 8.58
CA THR A 1 -37.57 21.08 7.35
C THR A 1 -36.12 21.37 7.66
N VAL A 2 -35.78 22.39 8.47
CA VAL A 2 -34.38 22.73 8.81
C VAL A 2 -33.59 21.53 9.35
N ALA A 3 -34.14 20.79 10.33
CA ALA A 3 -33.46 19.62 10.91
C ALA A 3 -33.14 18.51 9.89
N ILE A 4 -34.03 18.26 8.91
CA ILE A 4 -33.84 17.23 7.87
C ILE A 4 -32.75 17.67 6.90
N ILE A 5 -32.77 18.93 6.48
CA ILE A 5 -31.76 19.49 5.58
C ILE A 5 -30.39 19.47 6.26
N SER A 6 -30.30 19.90 7.53
CA SER A 6 -29.06 19.85 8.30
C SER A 6 -28.54 18.42 8.47
N SER A 7 -29.42 17.45 8.75
CA SER A 7 -29.03 16.04 8.82
C SER A 7 -28.52 15.51 7.48
N GLY A 8 -29.16 15.90 6.38
CA GLY A 8 -28.70 15.58 5.02
C GLY A 8 -27.30 16.11 4.74
N VAL A 9 -27.06 17.40 5.02
CA VAL A 9 -25.74 18.03 4.81
C VAL A 9 -24.66 17.37 5.67
N LEU A 10 -24.96 17.09 6.95
CA LEU A 10 -24.01 16.39 7.83
C LEU A 10 -23.68 14.99 7.31
N SER A 11 -24.68 14.25 6.80
CA SER A 11 -24.44 12.95 6.19
C SER A 11 -23.53 13.05 4.98
N CYS A 12 -23.76 14.03 4.08
CA CYS A 12 -22.93 14.25 2.90
C CYS A 12 -21.48 14.55 3.30
N ILE A 13 -21.25 15.40 4.29
CA ILE A 13 -19.90 15.75 4.77
C ILE A 13 -19.18 14.51 5.33
N LEU A 14 -19.87 13.70 6.14
CA LEU A 14 -19.28 12.49 6.70
C LEU A 14 -18.92 11.47 5.61
N PHE A 15 -19.82 11.26 4.64
CA PHE A 15 -19.57 10.32 3.54
C PHE A 15 -18.54 10.81 2.53
N SER A 16 -18.47 12.12 2.27
CA SER A 16 -17.50 12.69 1.31
C SER A 16 -16.06 12.65 1.81
N GLN A 17 -15.86 12.56 3.12
CA GLN A 17 -14.53 12.49 3.74
C GLN A 17 -14.04 11.05 3.95
N ALA A 18 -14.78 10.03 3.50
CA ALA A 18 -14.33 8.65 3.60
C ALA A 18 -13.15 8.39 2.64
N ASP A 19 -12.01 7.96 3.18
CA ASP A 19 -10.81 7.64 2.41
C ASP A 19 -11.04 6.54 1.37
N THR A 20 -11.86 5.54 1.70
CA THR A 20 -12.22 4.42 0.81
C THR A 20 -13.70 4.04 0.97
N TRP A 21 -14.27 3.47 -0.09
CA TRP A 21 -15.68 3.08 -0.14
C TRP A 21 -15.85 1.56 -0.14
N TRP A 22 -17.03 1.06 0.24
CA TRP A 22 -17.29 -0.38 0.38
C TRP A 22 -17.09 -1.17 -0.92
N ASN A 23 -17.22 -0.52 -2.08
CA ASN A 23 -17.06 -1.14 -3.39
C ASN A 23 -15.59 -1.26 -3.86
N LYS A 24 -14.65 -0.64 -3.15
CA LYS A 24 -13.21 -0.86 -3.37
C LYS A 24 -12.87 -2.24 -2.82
N GLN A 25 -12.40 -3.12 -3.69
CA GLN A 25 -12.03 -4.47 -3.30
C GLN A 25 -10.54 -4.51 -2.97
N ARG A 26 -9.69 -4.55 -4.00
CA ARG A 26 -8.25 -4.71 -3.85
C ARG A 26 -7.56 -3.46 -3.31
N GLU A 27 -8.09 -2.29 -3.67
CA GLU A 27 -7.52 -1.00 -3.30
C GLU A 27 -7.98 -0.48 -1.93
N TYR A 28 -8.75 -1.28 -1.19
CA TYR A 28 -9.42 -0.83 0.04
C TYR A 28 -8.44 -0.30 1.10
N TYR A 29 -7.21 -0.84 1.13
CA TYR A 29 -6.18 -0.46 2.11
C TYR A 29 -5.13 0.51 1.57
N HIS A 30 -5.32 1.07 0.37
CA HIS A 30 -4.30 1.95 -0.23
C HIS A 30 -4.11 3.27 0.54
N SER A 31 -5.16 3.77 1.21
CA SER A 31 -5.03 4.94 2.10
C SER A 31 -4.17 4.60 3.32
N GLU A 32 -4.39 3.45 3.94
CA GLU A 32 -3.61 2.96 5.07
C GLU A 32 -2.14 2.69 4.68
N VAL A 33 -1.91 2.12 3.51
CA VAL A 33 -0.56 1.95 2.94
C VAL A 33 0.12 3.32 2.78
N ALA A 34 -0.58 4.31 2.23
CA ALA A 34 -0.02 5.65 2.07
C ALA A 34 0.32 6.32 3.41
N LYS A 35 -0.54 6.17 4.44
CA LYS A 35 -0.28 6.68 5.79
C LYS A 35 1.02 6.14 6.39
N ILE A 36 1.38 4.89 6.07
CA ILE A 36 2.64 4.26 6.53
C ILE A 36 3.82 4.72 5.66
N VAL A 37 3.68 4.62 4.34
CA VAL A 37 4.79 4.86 3.40
C VAL A 37 5.20 6.33 3.37
N ASN A 38 4.25 7.27 3.37
CA ASN A 38 4.52 8.70 3.24
C ASN A 38 5.32 9.28 4.44
N GLN A 39 5.29 8.60 5.59
CA GLN A 39 6.08 8.99 6.77
C GLN A 39 7.59 8.71 6.61
N THR A 40 7.97 7.97 5.57
CA THR A 40 9.36 7.63 5.28
C THR A 40 9.98 8.68 4.36
N GLU A 41 11.25 9.04 4.59
CA GLU A 41 11.92 10.14 3.89
C GLU A 41 12.18 9.85 2.40
N HIS A 42 12.64 8.65 2.05
CA HIS A 42 12.86 8.23 0.66
C HIS A 42 12.50 6.76 0.45
N PRO A 43 11.21 6.41 0.44
CA PRO A 43 10.76 5.04 0.31
C PRO A 43 10.71 4.56 -1.14
N LEU A 44 11.04 3.29 -1.35
CA LEU A 44 10.73 2.55 -2.57
C LEU A 44 9.54 1.62 -2.31
N VAL A 45 8.48 1.71 -3.10
CA VAL A 45 7.33 0.79 -3.04
C VAL A 45 7.35 -0.12 -4.26
N ILE A 46 7.40 -1.43 -4.03
CA ILE A 46 7.35 -2.47 -5.02
C ILE A 46 5.96 -3.09 -4.99
N ALA A 47 5.21 -2.97 -6.09
CA ALA A 47 3.86 -3.49 -6.22
C ALA A 47 3.61 -3.97 -7.65
N THR A 48 2.47 -4.63 -7.89
CA THR A 48 2.07 -4.93 -9.28
C THR A 48 1.65 -3.65 -10.00
N TRP A 49 1.81 -3.60 -11.31
CA TRP A 49 1.28 -2.52 -12.16
C TRP A 49 -0.16 -2.09 -11.81
N TYR A 50 -1.03 -3.05 -11.51
CA TYR A 50 -2.43 -2.79 -11.17
C TYR A 50 -2.59 -2.02 -9.86
N ASP A 51 -1.79 -2.35 -8.83
CA ASP A 51 -1.84 -1.66 -7.54
C ASP A 51 -1.13 -0.31 -7.60
N MET A 52 -0.04 -0.21 -8.37
CA MET A 52 0.69 1.05 -8.56
C MET A 52 -0.20 2.17 -9.06
N ARG A 53 -1.09 1.89 -10.02
CA ARG A 53 -1.99 2.92 -10.59
C ARG A 53 -2.85 3.60 -9.54
N THR A 54 -3.27 2.85 -8.53
CA THR A 54 -4.18 3.36 -7.50
C THR A 54 -3.42 3.83 -6.28
N LEU A 55 -2.30 3.18 -5.92
CA LEU A 55 -1.35 3.68 -4.92
C LEU A 55 -0.78 5.04 -5.30
N SER A 56 -0.49 5.30 -6.58
CA SER A 56 0.08 6.58 -7.03
C SER A 56 -0.84 7.78 -6.80
N HIS A 57 -2.14 7.56 -6.54
CA HIS A 57 -3.07 8.62 -6.17
C HIS A 57 -2.99 9.00 -4.69
N SER A 58 -2.52 8.09 -3.82
CA SER A 58 -2.48 8.28 -2.36
C SER A 58 -1.07 8.54 -1.84
N LEU A 59 -0.04 8.12 -2.57
CA LEU A 59 1.35 8.30 -2.19
C LEU A 59 1.84 9.72 -2.51
N ASP A 60 2.68 10.24 -1.63
CA ASP A 60 3.32 11.54 -1.82
C ASP A 60 4.36 11.50 -2.94
N SER A 61 4.69 12.65 -3.52
CA SER A 61 5.55 12.75 -4.70
C SER A 61 7.00 12.29 -4.50
N HIS A 62 7.47 12.16 -3.25
CA HIS A 62 8.81 11.65 -2.94
C HIS A 62 8.90 10.12 -2.94
N VAL A 63 7.76 9.43 -2.96
CA VAL A 63 7.71 7.97 -2.96
C VAL A 63 8.01 7.45 -4.36
N VAL A 64 9.00 6.56 -4.48
CA VAL A 64 9.33 5.92 -5.75
C VAL A 64 8.54 4.62 -5.88
N LEU A 65 7.77 4.48 -6.96
CA LEU A 65 7.06 3.25 -7.28
C LEU A 65 7.84 2.41 -8.29
N GLN A 66 7.92 1.10 -8.06
CA GLN A 66 8.52 0.16 -8.99
C GLN A 66 7.59 -1.05 -9.25
N ASP A 67 7.28 -1.26 -10.52
CA ASP A 67 6.52 -2.43 -10.97
C ASP A 67 7.41 -3.67 -10.94
N ILE A 68 6.87 -4.75 -10.38
CA ILE A 68 7.49 -6.07 -10.46
C ILE A 68 6.82 -6.90 -11.55
N ARG A 69 7.39 -6.85 -12.75
CA ARG A 69 7.07 -7.85 -13.76
C ARG A 69 7.76 -9.14 -13.33
N LEU A 70 7.05 -10.27 -13.38
CA LEU A 70 7.46 -11.64 -12.96
C LEU A 70 8.84 -12.15 -13.47
N ARG A 71 9.63 -11.32 -14.15
CA ARG A 71 10.95 -11.65 -14.71
C ARG A 71 11.85 -10.41 -14.91
N LYS A 72 11.63 -9.31 -14.19
CA LYS A 72 12.46 -8.10 -14.27
C LYS A 72 13.17 -7.83 -12.95
N GLU A 73 14.45 -7.50 -13.07
CA GLU A 73 15.32 -7.05 -11.99
C GLU A 73 14.76 -5.82 -11.29
N ILE A 74 14.96 -5.76 -9.98
CA ILE A 74 14.52 -4.64 -9.15
C ILE A 74 15.58 -3.53 -9.23
N ASN A 75 15.62 -2.86 -10.38
CA ASN A 75 16.70 -1.94 -10.78
C ASN A 75 16.90 -0.68 -9.91
N SER A 76 15.95 -0.35 -9.03
CA SER A 76 16.05 0.86 -8.20
C SER A 76 16.74 0.56 -6.86
N VAL A 77 16.81 -0.70 -6.45
CA VAL A 77 17.31 -1.09 -5.12
C VAL A 77 18.80 -0.79 -5.03
N GLY A 78 19.20 -0.03 -4.02
CA GLY A 78 20.58 0.47 -3.87
C GLY A 78 20.80 1.92 -4.28
N LYS A 79 19.78 2.64 -4.81
CA LYS A 79 19.83 4.08 -5.08
C LYS A 79 19.66 4.97 -3.83
N GLY A 80 20.03 4.48 -2.65
CA GLY A 80 19.96 5.25 -1.40
C GLY A 80 18.56 5.35 -0.77
N PHE A 81 17.63 4.44 -1.09
CA PHE A 81 16.33 4.38 -0.41
C PHE A 81 16.49 4.04 1.08
N SER A 82 15.76 4.76 1.93
CA SER A 82 15.81 4.57 3.38
C SER A 82 15.11 3.27 3.80
N ASP A 83 13.94 3.00 3.20
CA ASP A 83 13.16 1.79 3.39
C ASP A 83 12.60 1.28 2.06
N VAL A 84 12.46 -0.03 1.95
CA VAL A 84 11.84 -0.70 0.81
C VAL A 84 10.54 -1.35 1.28
N PHE A 85 9.45 -1.05 0.61
CA PHE A 85 8.14 -1.61 0.87
C PHE A 85 7.75 -2.58 -0.25
N VAL A 86 7.24 -3.76 0.08
CA VAL A 86 6.67 -4.71 -0.88
C VAL A 86 5.19 -4.86 -0.56
N TYR A 87 4.31 -4.62 -1.54
CA TYR A 87 2.86 -4.68 -1.36
C TYR A 87 2.26 -5.91 -2.05
N GLU A 88 1.58 -6.77 -1.28
CA GLU A 88 0.76 -7.94 -1.69
C GLU A 88 1.48 -9.06 -2.49
N VAL A 89 2.67 -8.82 -3.06
CA VAL A 89 3.35 -9.79 -3.92
C VAL A 89 4.35 -10.66 -3.14
N LYS A 90 3.87 -11.73 -2.51
CA LYS A 90 4.69 -12.69 -1.73
C LYS A 90 5.87 -13.27 -2.54
N GLN A 91 5.66 -13.59 -3.81
CA GLN A 91 6.73 -14.10 -4.69
C GLN A 91 7.82 -13.05 -4.92
N SER A 92 7.44 -11.78 -5.06
CA SER A 92 8.38 -10.67 -5.20
C SER A 92 9.16 -10.40 -3.93
N LEU A 93 8.51 -10.51 -2.76
CA LEU A 93 9.20 -10.44 -1.47
C LEU A 93 10.27 -11.53 -1.38
N LYS A 94 9.89 -12.78 -1.69
CA LYS A 94 10.82 -13.91 -1.68
C LYS A 94 11.99 -13.68 -2.63
N TYR A 95 11.70 -13.34 -3.89
CA TYR A 95 12.72 -13.03 -4.89
C TYR A 95 13.64 -11.89 -4.46
N PHE A 96 13.08 -10.81 -3.90
CA PHE A 96 13.84 -9.65 -3.41
C PHE A 96 14.81 -10.06 -2.31
N LEU A 97 14.35 -10.80 -1.30
CA LEU A 97 15.17 -11.26 -0.18
C LEU A 97 16.26 -12.27 -0.61
N GLU A 98 15.97 -13.11 -1.61
CA GLU A 98 16.96 -14.04 -2.18
C GLU A 98 18.10 -13.32 -2.92
N HIS A 99 17.82 -12.19 -3.57
CA HIS A 99 18.80 -11.44 -4.37
C HIS A 99 19.45 -10.27 -3.61
N HIS A 100 18.88 -9.85 -2.48
CA HIS A 100 19.37 -8.73 -1.65
C HIS A 100 19.49 -9.17 -0.19
N SER A 101 20.48 -10.03 0.09
CA SER A 101 20.72 -10.64 1.41
C SER A 101 20.99 -9.65 2.54
N ASN A 102 21.33 -8.40 2.21
CA ASN A 102 21.53 -7.30 3.15
C ASN A 102 20.24 -6.62 3.60
N TYR A 103 19.06 -7.06 3.14
CA TYR A 103 17.78 -6.57 3.62
C TYR A 103 17.09 -7.60 4.51
N LYS A 104 16.37 -7.13 5.53
CA LYS A 104 15.51 -7.95 6.37
C LYS A 104 14.12 -7.30 6.50
N ILE A 105 13.13 -8.15 6.77
CA ILE A 105 11.79 -7.66 7.10
C ILE A 105 11.88 -7.01 8.48
N LYS A 106 11.62 -5.71 8.51
CA LYS A 106 11.50 -4.91 9.74
C LYS A 106 10.12 -5.09 10.34
N GLU A 107 9.09 -4.96 9.51
CA GLU A 107 7.69 -5.01 9.92
C GLU A 107 6.80 -5.52 8.79
N ALA A 108 5.65 -6.13 9.14
CA ALA A 108 4.65 -6.60 8.19
C ALA A 108 3.26 -6.14 8.64
N TYR A 109 2.65 -5.26 7.86
CA TYR A 109 1.31 -4.73 8.11
C TYR A 109 0.31 -5.59 7.36
N THR A 110 -0.52 -6.34 8.08
CA THR A 110 -1.49 -7.26 7.48
C THR A 110 -2.91 -6.85 7.83
N TRP A 111 -3.73 -6.67 6.82
CA TRP A 111 -5.14 -6.35 6.95
C TRP A 111 -6.01 -7.50 6.46
N LYS A 112 -7.08 -7.79 7.20
CA LYS A 112 -8.07 -8.80 6.84
C LYS A 112 -9.44 -8.16 6.72
N ARG A 113 -10.14 -8.46 5.63
CA ARG A 113 -11.50 -8.02 5.38
C ARG A 113 -12.37 -9.18 4.97
N GLN A 114 -13.49 -9.38 5.65
CA GLN A 114 -14.54 -10.25 5.17
C GLN A 114 -15.26 -9.55 4.01
N THR A 115 -15.07 -10.04 2.78
CA THR A 115 -15.66 -9.45 1.57
C THR A 115 -16.97 -10.11 1.18
N THR A 116 -17.14 -11.39 1.55
CA THR A 116 -18.39 -12.15 1.40
C THR A 116 -18.61 -13.00 2.66
N PRO A 117 -19.81 -13.58 2.88
CA PRO A 117 -20.05 -14.44 4.04
C PRO A 117 -19.07 -15.60 4.19
N VAL A 118 -18.46 -16.05 3.08
CA VAL A 118 -17.55 -17.21 3.04
C VAL A 118 -16.11 -16.87 2.66
N ASN A 119 -15.81 -15.61 2.32
CA ASN A 119 -14.49 -15.22 1.83
C ASN A 119 -13.92 -14.02 2.58
N THR A 120 -12.66 -14.15 2.96
CA THR A 120 -11.86 -13.12 3.62
C THR A 120 -10.64 -12.84 2.75
N THR A 121 -10.48 -11.58 2.35
CA THR A 121 -9.27 -11.11 1.67
C THR A 121 -8.24 -10.68 2.71
N GLU A 122 -6.99 -11.08 2.49
CA GLU A 122 -5.84 -10.66 3.30
C GLU A 122 -4.86 -9.92 2.41
N THR A 123 -4.46 -8.73 2.83
CA THR A 123 -3.48 -7.89 2.15
C THR A 123 -2.35 -7.60 3.11
N THR A 124 -1.10 -7.66 2.61
CA THR A 124 0.07 -7.40 3.43
C THR A 124 1.01 -6.39 2.75
N LEU A 125 1.53 -5.46 3.53
CA LEU A 125 2.64 -4.57 3.20
C LEU A 125 3.85 -4.97 4.05
N TRP A 126 4.96 -5.36 3.42
CA TRP A 126 6.22 -5.65 4.11
C TRP A 126 7.14 -4.44 4.05
N GLN A 127 7.62 -3.98 5.19
CA GLN A 127 8.68 -2.99 5.30
C GLN A 127 10.02 -3.70 5.49
N LEU A 128 10.98 -3.34 4.65
CA LEU A 128 12.31 -3.91 4.62
C LEU A 128 13.33 -2.81 4.88
N ASN A 129 14.29 -3.10 5.75
CA ASN A 129 15.42 -2.22 6.01
C ASN A 129 16.74 -2.93 5.69
N LYS A 130 17.75 -2.12 5.40
CA LYS A 130 19.11 -2.61 5.20
C LYS A 130 19.72 -2.94 6.56
N THR A 131 20.21 -4.16 6.73
CA THR A 131 21.08 -4.53 7.85
C THR A 131 22.47 -3.94 7.61
N ASN A 132 22.97 -3.18 8.58
CA ASN A 132 24.36 -2.72 8.66
C ASN A 132 25.31 -3.90 8.92
#